data_AF-A0AAU2QL46-F1
#
_entry.id   AF-A0AAU2QL46-F1
#
_cell.length_a   1.000
_cell.length_b   1.000
_cell.length_c   1.000
_cell.angle_alpha   90.00
_cell.angle_beta   90.00
_cell.angle_gamma   90.00
#
_symmetry.space_group_name_H-M   'P 1'
#
loop_
_entity.id
_entity.type
_entity.pdbx_description
1 polymer ?
#
loop_
_entity_poly.entity_id
_entity_poly.type
_entity_poly.pdbx_seq_one_letter_code
_entity_poly.pdbx_strand_id
1 'polypeptide(L)'
;MSDIKADTKRIKECSRALQRIYDTFTNRANPAEGYTNAELGNQLVADAFQDFADNWKIHRKDLAEQIRTLGTITWDAAKSYDAIDSELAAALRRQDAKAGK
;
A
#
# COMPACT_ATOMS: atom_id res chain seq x y z
N MET A 1 2.11 -1.13 -31.40
CA MET A 1 1.66 -1.02 -30.00
C MET A 1 0.81 0.22 -29.93
N SER A 2 -0.48 0.09 -29.60
CA SER A 2 -1.30 1.25 -29.26
C SER A 2 -0.57 2.05 -28.20
N ASP A 3 -0.51 3.37 -28.36
CA ASP A 3 0.18 4.31 -27.47
C ASP A 3 -0.42 4.23 -26.05
N ILE A 4 0.04 3.27 -25.25
CA ILE A 4 -0.37 3.12 -23.85
C ILE A 4 0.42 4.16 -23.07
N LYS A 5 -0.21 5.31 -22.84
CA LYS A 5 0.28 6.30 -21.90
C LYS A 5 -0.08 5.87 -20.48
N ALA A 6 0.87 5.26 -19.78
CA ALA A 6 0.68 4.93 -18.37
C ALA A 6 0.61 6.23 -17.54
N ASP A 7 -0.45 6.40 -16.76
CA ASP A 7 -0.52 7.49 -15.77
C ASP A 7 0.31 7.11 -14.53
N THR A 8 1.63 7.20 -14.65
CA THR A 8 2.57 6.80 -13.59
C THR A 8 2.39 7.65 -12.33
N LYS A 9 1.91 8.88 -12.47
CA LYS A 9 1.54 9.75 -11.34
C LYS A 9 0.40 9.13 -10.53
N ARG A 10 -0.70 8.76 -11.17
CA ARG A 10 -1.85 8.13 -10.50
C ARG A 10 -1.46 6.79 -9.86
N ILE A 11 -0.62 5.99 -10.53
CA ILE A 11 -0.14 4.72 -9.97
C ILE A 11 0.68 4.96 -8.68
N LYS A 12 1.58 5.96 -8.67
CA LYS A 12 2.33 6.35 -7.46
C LYS A 12 1.43 6.88 -6.35
N GLU A 13 0.40 7.64 -6.70
CA GLU A 13 -0.60 8.12 -5.73
C GLU A 13 -1.36 6.96 -5.08
N CYS A 14 -1.75 5.95 -5.87
CA CYS A 14 -2.36 4.72 -5.38
C CYS A 14 -1.44 3.98 -4.39
N SER A 15 -0.17 3.77 -4.75
CA SER A 15 0.82 3.16 -3.86
C SER A 15 0.96 3.92 -2.53
N ARG A 16 1.04 5.25 -2.57
CA ARG A 16 1.08 6.08 -1.34
C ARG A 16 -0.20 5.98 -0.52
N ALA A 17 -1.36 5.84 -1.16
CA ALA A 17 -2.63 5.64 -0.46
C ALA A 17 -2.66 4.29 0.26
N LEU A 18 -2.18 3.23 -0.39
CA LEU A 18 -2.03 1.91 0.22
C LEU A 18 -1.07 1.95 1.41
N GLN A 19 0.04 2.67 1.30
CA GLN A 19 0.97 2.86 2.43
C GLN A 19 0.28 3.54 3.63
N ARG A 20 -0.51 4.60 3.41
CA ARG A 20 -1.26 5.26 4.50
C ARG A 20 -2.26 4.33 5.17
N ILE A 21 -2.94 3.48 4.39
CA ILE A 21 -3.86 2.48 4.96
C ILE A 21 -3.06 1.45 5.77
N TYR A 22 -1.95 0.94 5.25
CA TYR A 22 -1.06 0.05 6.01
C TYR A 22 -0.64 0.68 7.34
N ASP A 23 -0.17 1.93 7.33
CA ASP A 23 0.27 2.64 8.53
C ASP A 23 -0.88 2.81 9.55
N THR A 24 -2.10 3.02 9.06
CA THR A 24 -3.29 3.10 9.91
C THR A 24 -3.57 1.77 10.60
N PHE A 25 -3.50 0.68 9.83
CA PHE A 25 -3.70 -0.66 10.35
C PHE A 25 -2.62 -1.04 11.35
N THR A 26 -1.38 -0.56 11.24
CA THR A 26 -0.26 -0.96 12.12
C THR A 26 -0.09 -0.08 13.36
N ASN A 27 -0.39 1.23 13.30
CA ASN A 27 -0.07 2.16 14.38
C ASN A 27 -1.16 2.33 15.46
N ARG A 28 -2.44 2.09 15.17
CA ARG A 28 -3.56 2.19 16.14
C ARG A 28 -4.50 1.01 15.99
N ALA A 29 -3.95 -0.13 16.37
CA ALA A 29 -4.31 -1.40 15.80
C ALA A 29 -5.41 -2.15 16.56
N ASN A 30 -5.55 -1.98 17.88
CA ASN A 30 -6.42 -2.81 18.68
C ASN A 30 -7.61 -2.00 19.24
N PRO A 31 -8.82 -2.12 18.65
CA PRO A 31 -10.01 -1.43 19.14
C PRO A 31 -10.50 -1.92 20.51
N ALA A 32 -10.04 -3.10 20.96
CA ALA A 32 -10.35 -3.65 22.27
C ALA A 32 -9.29 -3.29 23.34
N GLU A 33 -8.24 -2.57 22.96
CA GLU A 33 -7.22 -2.11 23.90
C GLU A 33 -7.84 -1.17 24.94
N GLY A 34 -7.63 -1.46 26.23
CA GLY A 34 -8.20 -0.68 27.33
C GLY A 34 -9.65 -1.03 27.69
N TYR A 35 -10.15 -2.21 27.31
CA TYR A 35 -11.41 -2.75 27.83
C TYR A 35 -11.15 -4.06 28.58
N THR A 36 -10.98 -3.94 29.90
CA THR A 36 -10.74 -5.03 30.84
C THR A 36 -12.03 -5.43 31.57
N ASN A 37 -11.98 -6.58 32.25
CA ASN A 37 -13.04 -7.01 33.18
C ASN A 37 -13.44 -5.91 34.19
N ALA A 38 -12.48 -5.12 34.68
CA ALA A 38 -12.73 -4.05 35.62
C ALA A 38 -13.53 -2.89 35.01
N GLU A 39 -13.39 -2.66 33.69
CA GLU A 39 -14.11 -1.60 32.96
C GLU A 39 -15.48 -2.08 32.48
N LEU A 40 -15.61 -3.36 32.13
CA LEU A 40 -16.83 -3.92 31.55
C LEU A 40 -17.81 -4.48 32.59
N GLY A 41 -17.34 -4.83 33.80
CA GLY A 41 -18.17 -5.29 34.91
C GLY A 41 -18.85 -6.65 34.71
N ASN A 42 -18.57 -7.34 33.59
CA ASN A 42 -19.14 -8.64 33.25
C ASN A 42 -18.11 -9.50 32.51
N GLN A 43 -17.84 -10.70 33.05
CA GLN A 43 -16.86 -11.64 32.51
C GLN A 43 -17.18 -12.08 31.07
N LEU A 44 -18.44 -12.39 30.76
CA LEU A 44 -18.84 -12.84 29.42
C LEU A 44 -18.59 -11.75 28.37
N VAL A 45 -18.79 -10.48 28.74
CA VAL A 45 -18.55 -9.36 27.83
C VAL A 45 -17.04 -9.17 27.63
N ALA A 46 -16.24 -9.29 28.68
CA ALA A 46 -14.79 -9.21 28.55
C ALA A 46 -14.20 -10.36 27.72
N ASP A 47 -14.70 -11.59 27.91
CA ASP A 47 -14.28 -12.76 27.12
C ASP A 47 -14.60 -12.53 25.63
N ALA A 48 -15.79 -12.03 25.31
CA ALA A 48 -16.17 -11.70 23.93
C ALA A 48 -15.28 -10.60 23.32
N PHE A 49 -14.89 -9.59 24.10
CA PHE A 49 -13.96 -8.55 23.64
C PHE A 49 -12.54 -9.10 23.43
N GLN A 50 -12.09 -10.01 24.29
CA GLN A 50 -10.80 -10.68 24.14
C GLN A 50 -10.76 -11.56 22.88
N ASP A 51 -11.79 -12.38 22.66
CA ASP A 51 -11.94 -13.20 21.46
C ASP A 51 -11.95 -12.35 20.19
N PHE A 52 -12.66 -11.22 20.23
CA PHE A 52 -12.65 -10.26 19.13
C PHE A 52 -11.26 -9.65 18.93
N ALA A 53 -10.57 -9.24 20.00
CA ALA A 53 -9.24 -8.63 19.92
C ALA A 53 -8.22 -9.57 19.28
N ASP A 54 -8.23 -10.85 19.66
CA ASP A 54 -7.31 -11.85 19.17
C ASP A 54 -7.56 -12.18 17.69
N ASN A 55 -8.82 -12.41 17.31
CA ASN A 55 -9.20 -12.63 15.90
C ASN A 55 -8.89 -11.40 15.04
N TRP A 56 -9.23 -10.20 15.53
CA TRP A 56 -8.93 -8.95 14.86
C TRP A 56 -7.43 -8.78 14.66
N LYS A 57 -6.60 -9.07 15.67
CA LYS A 57 -5.14 -8.96 15.57
C LYS A 57 -4.57 -9.85 14.47
N ILE A 58 -5.07 -11.08 14.31
CA ILE A 58 -4.65 -12.02 13.27
C ILE A 58 -5.03 -11.45 11.89
N HIS A 59 -6.33 -11.23 11.67
CA HIS A 59 -6.82 -10.79 10.36
C HIS A 59 -6.30 -9.41 9.94
N ARG A 60 -6.13 -8.48 10.90
CA ARG A 60 -5.56 -7.16 10.65
C ARG A 60 -4.10 -7.25 10.17
N LYS A 61 -3.30 -8.17 10.73
CA LYS A 61 -1.92 -8.37 10.29
C LYS A 61 -1.86 -8.91 8.87
N ASP A 62 -2.68 -9.90 8.56
CA ASP A 62 -2.74 -10.49 7.21
C ASP A 62 -3.18 -9.45 6.17
N LEU A 63 -4.22 -8.67 6.50
CA LEU A 63 -4.69 -7.58 5.63
C LEU A 63 -3.62 -6.49 5.45
N ALA A 64 -2.94 -6.08 6.52
CA ALA A 64 -1.85 -5.11 6.42
C ALA A 64 -0.74 -5.62 5.48
N GLU A 65 -0.36 -6.88 5.59
CA GLU A 65 0.67 -7.46 4.74
C GLU A 65 0.26 -7.52 3.26
N GLN A 66 -0.99 -7.85 2.98
CA GLN A 66 -1.53 -7.81 1.61
C GLN A 66 -1.53 -6.39 1.04
N ILE A 67 -1.93 -5.39 1.83
CA ILE A 67 -1.92 -3.97 1.42
C ILE A 67 -0.49 -3.51 1.14
N ARG A 68 0.47 -3.87 2.00
CA ARG A 68 1.89 -3.57 1.81
C ARG A 68 2.40 -4.16 0.49
N THR A 69 2.12 -5.44 0.26
CA THR A 69 2.52 -6.15 -0.96
C THR A 69 1.96 -5.47 -2.20
N LEU A 70 0.66 -5.13 -2.21
CA LEU A 70 0.02 -4.43 -3.31
C LEU A 70 0.64 -3.03 -3.52
N GLY A 71 0.93 -2.32 -2.44
CA GLY A 71 1.57 -1.00 -2.46
C GLY A 71 2.97 -1.04 -3.10
N THR A 72 3.76 -2.06 -2.78
CA THR A 72 5.09 -2.31 -3.36
C THR A 72 4.99 -2.62 -4.85
N ILE A 73 4.15 -3.57 -5.24
CA ILE A 73 3.97 -3.95 -6.66
C ILE A 73 3.55 -2.72 -7.49
N THR A 74 2.63 -1.93 -6.96
CA THR A 74 2.14 -0.71 -7.63
C THR A 74 3.24 0.33 -7.80
N TRP A 75 4.09 0.52 -6.79
CA TRP A 75 5.23 1.43 -6.85
C TRP A 75 6.26 0.99 -7.88
N ASP A 76 6.60 -0.29 -7.88
CA ASP A 76 7.59 -0.86 -8.77
C ASP A 76 7.12 -0.80 -10.22
N ALA A 77 5.84 -1.08 -10.48
CA ALA A 77 5.23 -0.89 -11.80
C ALA A 77 5.38 0.56 -12.30
N ALA A 78 5.08 1.56 -11.45
CA ALA A 78 5.24 2.96 -11.83
C ALA A 78 6.69 3.33 -12.16
N LYS A 79 7.65 2.82 -11.38
CA LYS A 79 9.08 3.02 -11.64
C LYS A 79 9.53 2.38 -12.95
N SER A 80 9.06 1.17 -13.24
CA SER A 80 9.37 0.49 -14.50
C SER A 80 8.86 1.26 -15.70
N TYR A 81 7.63 1.79 -15.65
CA TYR A 81 7.10 2.63 -16.73
C TYR A 81 7.93 3.91 -16.93
N ASP A 82 8.25 4.65 -15.86
CA ASP A 82 9.07 5.86 -15.96
C ASP A 82 10.49 5.59 -16.51
N ALA A 83 11.08 4.45 -16.15
CA ALA A 83 12.40 4.05 -16.62
C ALA A 83 12.38 3.78 -18.14
N ILE A 84 11.39 3.00 -18.60
CA ILE A 84 11.20 2.71 -20.04
C ILE A 84 10.99 4.01 -20.83
N ASP A 85 10.12 4.91 -20.34
CA ASP A 85 9.87 6.20 -20.99
C ASP A 85 11.13 7.07 -21.05
N SER A 86 11.92 7.06 -19.97
CA SER A 86 13.18 7.83 -19.91
C SER A 86 14.23 7.28 -20.87
N GLU A 87 14.37 5.96 -20.97
CA GLU A 87 15.28 5.30 -21.91
C GLU A 87 14.89 5.55 -23.36
N LEU A 88 13.60 5.44 -23.68
CA LEU A 88 13.07 5.73 -25.01
C LEU A 88 13.31 7.20 -25.40
N ALA A 89 12.99 8.14 -24.50
CA ALA A 89 13.23 9.56 -24.74
C ALA A 89 14.72 9.88 -24.90
N ALA A 90 15.61 9.20 -24.15
CA ALA A 90 17.05 9.34 -24.32
C ALA A 90 17.54 8.80 -25.67
N ALA A 91 17.02 7.66 -26.11
CA ALA A 91 17.34 7.07 -27.41
C ALA A 91 16.93 7.99 -28.57
N LEU A 92 15.70 8.54 -28.52
CA LEU A 92 15.20 9.49 -29.52
C LEU A 92 16.05 10.76 -29.58
N ARG A 93 16.36 11.39 -28.44
CA ARG A 93 17.25 12.57 -28.40
C ARG A 93 18.63 12.29 -28.99
N ARG A 94 19.19 11.11 -28.75
CA ARG A 94 20.48 10.70 -29.33
C ARG A 94 20.39 10.51 -30.85
N GLN A 95 19.27 10.03 -31.36
CA GLN A 95 19.03 9.89 -32.79
C GLN A 95 18.88 11.26 -33.48
N ASP A 96 18.09 12.17 -32.90
CA ASP A 96 17.91 13.53 -33.43
C ASP A 96 19.23 14.31 -33.46
N ALA A 97 20.04 14.20 -32.39
CA ALA A 97 21.36 14.82 -32.33
C ALA A 97 22.36 14.28 -33.37
N LYS A 98 22.17 13.04 -33.85
CA LYS A 98 22.96 12.44 -34.94
C LYS A 98 22.46 12.87 -36.32
N ALA A 99 21.17 13.13 -36.48
CA ALA A 99 20.57 13.53 -37.75
C ALA A 99 20.75 15.04 -38.06
N GLY A 100 20.99 15.87 -37.04
CA GLY A 100 21.27 17.31 -37.19
C GLY A 100 22.75 17.67 -37.42
N LYS A 101 23.63 16.68 -37.62
CA LYS A 101 25.03 16.84 -38.05
C LYS A 101 25.19 16.27 -39.44
#